data_AF-A0A3M2AGJ6-F1
#
_entry.id   AF-A0A3M2AGJ6-F1
#
_cell.length_a   1.000
_cell.length_b   1.000
_cell.length_c   1.000
_cell.angle_alpha   90.00
_cell.angle_beta   90.00
_cell.angle_gamma   90.00
#
_symmetry.space_group_name_H-M   'P 1'
#
loop_
_entity.id
_entity.type
_entity.pdbx_description
1 polymer ?
#
loop_
_entity_poly.entity_id
_entity_poly.type
_entity_poly.pdbx_seq_one_letter_code
_entity_poly.pdbx_strand_id
1 'polypeptide(L)'
;MFDSDDALITACREGDIHAWNTLLDKYERLVFSIPLNYGLSREDAADIAQLTFTILMQSLDSLREDSHLAAWLATVARRHTWRLLEQKKREQIGHAFDISENPLLADESQNRFTNQIEQIQWVHQGLTQLDEKCRQLLLALYFSAEKPAYTEIARQFNMRVGSIGPTRARCLEKLKHILQDIT
;
A
#
# COMPACT_ATOMS: atom_id res chain seq x y z
N MET A 1 -12.97 -18.89 13.46
CA MET A 1 -12.14 -17.67 13.32
C MET A 1 -10.72 -18.16 13.14
N PHE A 2 -10.02 -17.75 12.08
CA PHE A 2 -8.70 -18.30 11.74
C PHE A 2 -7.65 -17.75 12.71
N ASP A 3 -6.84 -18.64 13.30
CA ASP A 3 -5.89 -18.29 14.37
C ASP A 3 -4.58 -17.64 13.85
N SER A 4 -4.32 -17.72 12.54
CA SER A 4 -3.18 -17.09 11.86
C SER A 4 -3.45 -16.81 10.38
N ASP A 5 -2.62 -15.96 9.76
CA ASP A 5 -2.68 -15.67 8.33
C ASP A 5 -2.37 -16.91 7.48
N ASP A 6 -1.46 -17.76 7.95
CA ASP A 6 -1.12 -19.02 7.28
C ASP A 6 -2.30 -20.01 7.30
N ALA A 7 -3.03 -20.08 8.43
CA ALA A 7 -4.22 -20.91 8.55
C ALA A 7 -5.35 -20.42 7.64
N LEU A 8 -5.49 -19.10 7.52
CA LEU A 8 -6.44 -18.46 6.61
C LEU A 8 -6.10 -18.75 5.14
N ILE A 9 -4.83 -18.63 4.75
CA ILE A 9 -4.37 -18.88 3.37
C ILE A 9 -4.47 -20.36 3.02
N THR A 10 -4.13 -21.26 3.96
CA THR A 10 -4.29 -22.70 3.77
C THR A 10 -5.76 -23.07 3.52
N ALA A 11 -6.68 -22.55 4.33
CA ALA A 11 -8.11 -22.78 4.13
C ALA A 11 -8.61 -22.20 2.78
N CYS A 12 -8.06 -21.06 2.33
CA CYS A 12 -8.36 -20.52 1.00
C CYS A 12 -7.91 -21.46 -0.12
N ARG A 13 -6.72 -22.08 0.00
CA ARG A 13 -6.21 -23.09 -0.95
C ARG A 13 -7.06 -24.36 -0.98
N GLU A 14 -7.67 -24.71 0.15
CA GLU A 14 -8.61 -25.83 0.26
C GLU A 14 -10.02 -25.52 -0.29
N GLY A 15 -10.26 -24.29 -0.73
CA GLY A 15 -11.53 -23.86 -1.31
C GLY A 15 -12.57 -23.39 -0.30
N ASP A 16 -12.19 -23.09 0.94
CA ASP A 16 -13.12 -22.57 1.96
C ASP A 16 -13.58 -21.14 1.60
N ILE A 17 -14.87 -21.00 1.30
CA ILE A 17 -15.50 -19.74 0.94
C ILE A 17 -15.46 -18.71 2.10
N HIS A 18 -15.58 -19.17 3.34
CA HIS A 18 -15.50 -18.28 4.51
C HIS A 18 -14.07 -17.77 4.73
N ALA A 19 -13.06 -18.59 4.42
CA ALA A 19 -11.66 -18.17 4.39
C ALA A 19 -11.45 -17.09 3.33
N TRP A 20 -11.97 -17.29 2.12
CA TRP A 20 -11.89 -16.31 1.04
C TRP A 20 -12.53 -14.97 1.42
N ASN A 21 -13.75 -14.97 1.96
CA ASN A 21 -14.40 -13.73 2.40
C ASN A 21 -13.58 -13.00 3.46
N THR A 22 -13.06 -13.73 4.45
CA THR A 22 -12.23 -13.15 5.52
C THR A 22 -10.92 -12.55 4.97
N LEU A 23 -10.32 -13.20 3.97
CA LEU A 23 -9.11 -12.72 3.31
C LEU A 23 -9.39 -11.44 2.51
N LEU A 24 -10.47 -11.42 1.74
CA LEU A 24 -10.85 -10.27 0.92
C LEU A 24 -11.18 -9.06 1.82
N ASP A 25 -12.01 -9.22 2.84
CA ASP A 25 -12.37 -8.15 3.78
C ASP A 25 -11.13 -7.53 4.45
N LYS A 26 -10.15 -8.37 4.79
CA LYS A 26 -8.89 -7.92 5.41
C LYS A 26 -8.07 -7.02 4.49
N TYR A 27 -8.02 -7.32 3.19
CA TYR A 27 -7.15 -6.62 2.24
C TYR A 27 -7.88 -5.62 1.34
N GLU A 28 -9.21 -5.59 1.35
CA GLU A 28 -10.05 -4.69 0.55
C GLU A 28 -9.60 -3.25 0.72
N ARG A 29 -9.51 -2.78 1.98
CA ARG A 29 -9.11 -1.39 2.26
C ARG A 29 -7.73 -1.05 1.70
N LEU A 30 -6.77 -1.97 1.76
CA LEU A 30 -5.42 -1.76 1.21
C LEU A 30 -5.50 -1.61 -0.31
N VAL A 31 -6.09 -2.58 -0.99
CA VAL A 31 -6.18 -2.64 -2.45
C VAL A 31 -6.97 -1.45 -2.99
N PHE A 32 -8.08 -1.09 -2.35
CA PHE A 32 -8.95 0.02 -2.74
C PHE A 32 -8.29 1.39 -2.51
N SER A 33 -7.47 1.53 -1.46
CA SER A 33 -6.79 2.81 -1.16
C SER A 33 -5.76 3.22 -2.21
N ILE A 34 -5.15 2.25 -2.89
CA ILE A 34 -4.08 2.48 -3.86
C ILE A 34 -4.58 3.37 -5.02
N PRO A 35 -5.51 2.93 -5.89
CA PRO A 35 -5.99 3.73 -7.02
C PRO A 35 -6.57 5.09 -6.60
N LEU A 36 -7.26 5.15 -5.45
CA LEU A 36 -7.79 6.41 -4.91
C LEU A 36 -6.68 7.41 -4.58
N ASN A 37 -5.56 6.95 -4.01
CA ASN A 37 -4.39 7.81 -3.74
C ASN A 37 -3.71 8.32 -5.03
N TYR A 38 -3.99 7.69 -6.18
CA TYR A 38 -3.58 8.17 -7.50
C TYR A 38 -4.65 9.03 -8.20
N GLY A 39 -5.72 9.41 -7.50
CA GLY A 39 -6.76 10.31 -8.03
C GLY A 39 -7.75 9.63 -8.99
N LEU A 40 -7.76 8.30 -9.06
CA LEU A 40 -8.77 7.57 -9.82
C LEU A 40 -10.13 7.58 -9.12
N SER A 41 -11.19 7.35 -9.90
CA SER A 41 -12.55 7.36 -9.35
C SER A 41 -12.79 6.14 -8.44
N ARG A 42 -13.88 6.18 -7.67
CA ARG A 42 -14.31 5.02 -6.88
C ARG A 42 -14.67 3.81 -7.73
N GLU A 43 -15.14 4.04 -8.96
CA GLU A 43 -15.46 2.99 -9.94
C GLU A 43 -14.19 2.34 -10.47
N ASP A 44 -13.20 3.15 -10.88
CA ASP A 44 -11.87 2.66 -11.29
C ASP A 44 -11.21 1.85 -10.16
N ALA A 45 -11.36 2.31 -8.91
CA ALA A 45 -10.83 1.61 -7.75
C ALA A 45 -11.50 0.25 -7.51
N ALA A 46 -12.82 0.16 -7.75
CA ALA A 46 -13.55 -1.09 -7.66
C ALA A 46 -13.12 -2.09 -8.74
N ASP A 47 -12.94 -1.63 -9.97
CA ASP A 47 -12.46 -2.46 -11.08
C ASP A 47 -11.06 -3.01 -10.82
N ILE A 48 -10.15 -2.16 -10.33
CA ILE A 48 -8.79 -2.56 -9.97
C ILE A 48 -8.80 -3.54 -8.80
N ALA A 49 -9.66 -3.34 -7.80
CA ALA A 49 -9.80 -4.26 -6.68
C ALA A 49 -10.30 -5.63 -7.13
N GLN A 50 -11.37 -5.65 -7.94
CA GLN A 50 -11.91 -6.88 -8.51
C GLN A 50 -10.86 -7.63 -9.34
N LEU A 51 -10.12 -6.92 -10.19
CA LEU A 51 -9.05 -7.51 -10.99
C LEU A 51 -7.93 -8.07 -10.12
N THR A 52 -7.49 -7.31 -9.11
CA THR A 52 -6.42 -7.72 -8.20
C THR A 52 -6.80 -8.99 -7.43
N PHE A 53 -8.01 -9.07 -6.91
CA PHE A 53 -8.49 -10.25 -6.20
C PHE A 53 -8.76 -11.45 -7.12
N THR A 54 -9.16 -11.20 -8.37
CA THR A 54 -9.27 -12.25 -9.38
C THR A 54 -7.91 -12.87 -9.67
N ILE A 55 -6.87 -12.05 -9.83
CA ILE A 55 -5.50 -12.53 -10.02
C ILE A 55 -5.04 -13.30 -8.78
N LEU A 56 -5.35 -12.80 -7.58
CA LEU A 56 -5.03 -13.50 -6.32
C LEU A 56 -5.60 -14.92 -6.31
N MET A 57 -6.89 -15.08 -6.61
CA MET A 57 -7.55 -16.39 -6.66
C MET A 57 -6.87 -17.35 -7.65
N GLN A 58 -6.38 -16.85 -8.79
CA GLN A 58 -5.69 -17.65 -9.79
C GLN A 58 -4.24 -18.00 -9.42
N SER A 59 -3.60 -17.18 -8.59
CA SER A 59 -2.18 -17.32 -8.26
C SER A 59 -1.89 -17.77 -6.84
N LEU A 60 -2.91 -17.96 -5.99
CA LEU A 60 -2.72 -18.26 -4.57
C LEU A 60 -1.86 -19.52 -4.33
N ASP A 61 -2.02 -20.54 -5.17
CA ASP A 61 -1.25 -21.79 -5.10
C ASP A 61 0.23 -21.61 -5.47
N SER A 62 0.56 -20.52 -6.17
CA SER A 62 1.92 -20.21 -6.60
C SER A 62 2.69 -19.30 -5.62
N LEU A 63 1.97 -18.68 -4.67
CA LEU A 63 2.58 -17.87 -3.61
C LEU A 63 3.24 -18.80 -2.60
N ARG A 64 4.57 -18.82 -2.57
CA ARG A 64 5.37 -19.71 -1.70
C ARG A 64 5.56 -19.18 -0.28
N GLU A 65 5.42 -17.87 -0.08
CA GLU A 65 5.61 -17.21 1.22
C GLU A 65 4.41 -16.32 1.52
N ASP A 66 3.58 -16.81 2.44
CA ASP A 66 2.28 -16.25 2.81
C ASP A 66 2.42 -14.86 3.50
N SER A 67 3.59 -14.61 4.11
CA SER A 67 4.01 -13.33 4.70
C SER A 67 4.10 -12.17 3.69
N HIS A 68 4.26 -12.47 2.40
CA HIS A 68 4.39 -11.46 1.33
C HIS A 68 3.06 -11.05 0.68
N LEU A 69 1.92 -11.62 1.07
CA LEU A 69 0.64 -11.40 0.40
C LEU A 69 0.23 -9.92 0.33
N ALA A 70 0.40 -9.17 1.41
CA ALA A 70 0.07 -7.74 1.45
C ALA A 70 0.91 -6.92 0.44
N ALA A 71 2.21 -7.19 0.38
CA ALA A 71 3.14 -6.52 -0.52
C ALA A 71 2.87 -6.92 -1.98
N TRP A 72 2.54 -8.18 -2.22
CA TRP A 72 2.15 -8.68 -3.53
C TRP A 72 0.86 -8.01 -4.03
N LEU A 73 -0.18 -7.96 -3.20
CA LEU A 73 -1.44 -7.28 -3.52
C LEU A 73 -1.23 -5.80 -3.85
N ALA A 74 -0.42 -5.10 -3.04
CA ALA A 74 -0.08 -3.71 -3.30
C ALA A 74 0.66 -3.52 -4.64
N THR A 75 1.53 -4.46 -5.00
CA THR A 75 2.27 -4.45 -6.27
C THR A 75 1.35 -4.64 -7.47
N VAL A 76 0.44 -5.62 -7.39
CA VAL A 76 -0.54 -5.89 -8.46
C VAL A 76 -1.48 -4.69 -8.64
N ALA A 77 -2.09 -4.21 -7.55
CA ALA A 77 -3.00 -3.06 -7.60
C ALA A 77 -2.33 -1.80 -8.17
N ARG A 78 -1.08 -1.51 -7.76
CA ARG A 78 -0.30 -0.37 -8.30
C ARG A 78 -0.01 -0.52 -9.78
N ARG A 79 0.38 -1.73 -10.24
CA ARG A 79 0.63 -2.01 -11.66
C ARG A 79 -0.62 -1.75 -12.50
N HIS A 80 -1.79 -2.19 -12.05
CA HIS A 80 -3.04 -1.98 -12.79
C HIS A 80 -3.52 -0.53 -12.73
N THR A 81 -3.31 0.16 -11.60
CA THR A 81 -3.52 1.60 -11.47
C THR A 81 -2.71 2.37 -12.52
N TRP A 82 -1.41 2.07 -12.67
CA TRP A 82 -0.56 2.72 -13.65
C TRP A 82 -0.99 2.45 -15.09
N ARG A 83 -1.34 1.20 -15.42
CA ARG A 83 -1.84 0.86 -16.77
C ARG A 83 -3.10 1.66 -17.12
N LEU A 84 -4.02 1.81 -16.19
CA LEU A 84 -5.25 2.59 -16.40
C LEU A 84 -4.94 4.08 -16.56
N LEU A 85 -4.05 4.64 -15.74
CA LEU A 85 -3.62 6.03 -15.88
C LEU A 85 -2.94 6.30 -17.23
N GLU A 86 -2.06 5.41 -17.68
CA GLU A 86 -1.45 5.50 -19.01
C GLU A 86 -2.48 5.39 -20.13
N GLN A 87 -3.47 4.50 -20.00
CA GLN A 87 -4.56 4.38 -20.95
C GLN A 87 -5.37 5.67 -21.03
N LYS A 88 -5.82 6.20 -19.89
CA LYS A 88 -6.56 7.47 -19.83
C LYS A 88 -5.74 8.63 -20.39
N LYS A 89 -4.41 8.64 -20.18
CA LYS A 89 -3.50 9.60 -20.81
C LYS A 89 -3.46 9.46 -22.34
N ARG A 90 -3.37 8.22 -22.85
CA ARG A 90 -3.39 7.96 -24.30
C ARG A 90 -4.74 8.31 -24.93
N GLU A 91 -5.84 8.06 -24.25
CA GLU A 91 -7.19 8.45 -24.70
C GLU A 91 -7.32 9.97 -24.75
N GLN A 92 -6.81 10.69 -23.75
CA GLN A 92 -6.73 12.16 -23.77
C GLN A 92 -5.87 12.68 -24.94
N ILE A 93 -4.74 12.04 -25.25
CA ILE A 93 -3.86 12.40 -26.37
C ILE A 93 -4.48 12.02 -27.73
N GLY A 94 -5.20 10.90 -27.81
CA GLY A 94 -5.92 10.46 -29.01
C GLY A 94 -7.14 11.32 -29.33
N HIS A 95 -7.79 11.87 -28.30
CA HIS A 95 -8.85 12.88 -28.43
C HIS A 95 -8.32 14.30 -28.70
N ALA A 96 -7.02 14.56 -28.48
CA ALA A 96 -6.40 15.86 -28.76
C ALA A 96 -6.25 16.16 -30.27
N PHE A 97 -6.53 15.20 -31.16
CA PHE A 97 -6.62 15.46 -32.60
C PHE A 97 -8.02 15.90 -33.08
N ASP A 98 -9.02 15.98 -32.20
CA ASP A 98 -10.37 16.41 -32.60
C ASP A 98 -11.11 17.34 -31.61
N ILE A 99 -10.56 17.67 -30.44
CA ILE A 99 -11.16 18.70 -29.58
C ILE A 99 -10.09 19.59 -28.94
N SER A 100 -10.11 20.85 -29.39
CA SER A 100 -9.56 22.06 -28.78
C SER A 100 -9.18 21.95 -27.29
N GLU A 101 -7.87 22.09 -27.06
CA GLU A 101 -7.14 22.62 -25.90
C GLU A 101 -7.90 22.79 -24.57
N ASN A 102 -7.45 22.04 -23.55
CA ASN A 102 -7.38 22.56 -22.20
C ASN A 102 -5.98 22.32 -21.59
N PRO A 103 -5.06 23.29 -21.66
CA PRO A 103 -3.68 23.17 -21.17
C PRO A 103 -3.56 22.93 -19.66
N LEU A 104 -4.62 23.19 -18.88
CA LEU A 104 -4.61 23.09 -17.43
C LEU A 104 -4.58 21.63 -16.92
N LEU A 105 -5.16 20.67 -17.66
CA LEU A 105 -5.27 19.28 -17.18
C LEU A 105 -3.98 18.47 -17.39
N ALA A 106 -3.20 18.80 -18.41
CA ALA A 106 -1.92 18.14 -18.70
C ALA A 106 -0.85 18.49 -17.65
N ASP A 107 -0.81 19.75 -17.21
CA ASP A 107 0.13 20.25 -16.21
C ASP A 107 -0.10 19.63 -14.83
N GLU A 108 -1.36 19.48 -14.41
CA GLU A 108 -1.67 18.81 -13.13
C GLU A 108 -1.31 17.32 -13.12
N SER A 109 -1.46 16.61 -14.24
CA SER A 109 -1.18 15.16 -14.31
C SER A 109 0.32 14.85 -14.21
N GLN A 110 1.17 15.69 -14.85
CA GLN A 110 2.62 15.57 -14.81
C GLN A 110 3.17 16.04 -13.45
N ASN A 111 2.64 17.14 -12.89
CA ASN A 111 2.96 17.56 -11.53
C ASN A 111 2.56 16.50 -10.49
N ARG A 112 1.41 15.82 -10.64
CA ARG A 112 0.99 14.74 -9.72
C ARG A 112 1.91 13.51 -9.73
N PHE A 113 2.43 13.10 -10.90
CA PHE A 113 3.37 11.97 -10.99
C PHE A 113 4.75 12.30 -10.39
N THR A 114 5.27 13.51 -10.69
CA THR A 114 6.50 14.02 -10.09
C THR A 114 6.35 14.16 -8.57
N ASN A 115 5.24 14.73 -8.09
CA ASN A 115 4.92 14.87 -6.67
C ASN A 115 4.87 13.53 -5.93
N GLN A 116 4.51 12.41 -6.58
CA GLN A 116 4.44 11.09 -5.93
C GLN A 116 5.81 10.40 -5.82
N ILE A 117 6.67 10.52 -6.83
CA ILE A 117 8.07 10.05 -6.73
C ILE A 117 8.80 10.91 -5.70
N GLU A 118 8.58 12.22 -5.71
CA GLU A 118 9.08 13.14 -4.71
C GLU A 118 8.57 12.78 -3.31
N GLN A 119 7.28 12.47 -3.13
CA GLN A 119 6.74 12.05 -1.83
C GLN A 119 7.36 10.74 -1.31
N ILE A 120 7.56 9.73 -2.17
CA ILE A 120 8.25 8.50 -1.76
C ILE A 120 9.69 8.80 -1.36
N GLN A 121 10.40 9.63 -2.15
CA GLN A 121 11.75 10.07 -1.83
C GLN A 121 11.81 10.89 -0.54
N TRP A 122 10.86 11.79 -0.30
CA TRP A 122 10.75 12.58 0.92
C TRP A 122 10.47 11.72 2.14
N VAL A 123 9.61 10.70 2.03
CA VAL A 123 9.39 9.73 3.12
C VAL A 123 10.67 8.95 3.41
N HIS A 124 11.38 8.48 2.39
CA HIS A 124 12.68 7.82 2.58
C HIS A 124 13.72 8.75 3.21
N GLN A 125 13.78 10.02 2.79
CA GLN A 125 14.68 11.03 3.34
C GLN A 125 14.27 11.49 4.75
N GLY A 126 12.99 11.58 5.05
CA GLY A 126 12.48 11.87 6.39
C GLY A 126 12.77 10.73 7.36
N LEU A 127 12.68 9.48 6.88
CA LEU A 127 13.08 8.30 7.65
C LEU A 127 14.59 8.29 7.96
N THR A 128 15.46 8.78 7.08
CA THR A 128 16.91 8.86 7.38
C THR A 128 17.25 9.95 8.39
N GLN A 129 16.42 10.98 8.50
CA GLN A 129 16.58 12.08 9.46
C GLN A 129 15.97 11.81 10.85
N LEU A 130 15.13 10.78 10.98
CA LEU A 130 14.64 10.34 12.29
C LEU A 130 15.78 9.82 13.17
N ASP A 131 15.60 9.97 14.48
CA ASP A 131 16.46 9.29 15.44
C ASP A 131 16.43 7.76 15.24
N GLU A 132 17.59 7.12 15.45
CA GLU A 132 17.80 5.70 15.15
C GLU A 132 16.72 4.81 15.76
N LYS A 133 16.28 5.12 16.99
CA LYS A 133 15.25 4.35 17.69
C LYS A 133 13.90 4.45 17.01
N CYS A 134 13.46 5.65 16.63
CA CYS A 134 12.20 5.82 15.91
C CYS A 134 12.26 5.22 14.50
N ARG A 135 13.37 5.41 13.78
CA ARG A 135 13.56 4.82 12.45
C ARG A 135 13.47 3.30 12.50
N GLN A 136 14.25 2.65 13.37
CA GLN A 136 14.24 1.20 13.53
C GLN A 136 12.86 0.68 13.95
N LEU A 137 12.16 1.38 14.84
CA LEU A 137 10.83 0.96 15.30
C LEU A 137 9.80 0.99 14.15
N LEU A 138 9.81 2.06 13.33
CA LEU A 138 8.91 2.15 12.18
C LEU A 138 9.27 1.10 11.11
N LEU A 139 10.55 0.87 10.85
CA LEU A 139 10.98 -0.20 9.94
C LEU A 139 10.52 -1.58 10.43
N ALA A 140 10.72 -1.89 11.71
CA ALA A 140 10.29 -3.16 12.30
C ALA A 140 8.77 -3.35 12.29
N LEU A 141 8.00 -2.27 12.42
CA LEU A 141 6.53 -2.31 12.45
C LEU A 141 5.88 -2.43 11.06
N TYR A 142 6.49 -1.83 10.04
CA TYR A 142 5.84 -1.61 8.75
C TYR A 142 6.58 -2.19 7.54
N PHE A 143 7.86 -2.53 7.69
CA PHE A 143 8.74 -3.00 6.60
C PHE A 143 9.33 -4.39 6.87
N SER A 144 8.95 -5.04 7.97
CA SER A 144 9.25 -6.45 8.21
C SER A 144 8.50 -7.32 7.20
N ALA A 145 9.17 -8.37 6.69
CA ALA A 145 8.57 -9.33 5.79
C ALA A 145 7.38 -10.06 6.43
N GLU A 146 7.40 -10.25 7.75
CA GLU A 146 6.33 -10.86 8.53
C GLU A 146 5.64 -9.84 9.45
N LYS A 147 4.37 -10.10 9.80
CA LYS A 147 3.65 -9.31 10.81
C LYS A 147 4.37 -9.47 12.15
N PRO A 148 5.00 -8.42 12.68
CA PRO A 148 5.84 -8.57 13.85
C PRO A 148 4.97 -8.81 15.09
N ALA A 149 5.31 -9.83 15.87
CA ALA A 149 4.72 -10.02 17.18
C ALA A 149 5.12 -8.82 18.05
N TYR A 150 4.14 -8.09 18.60
CA TYR A 150 4.40 -6.92 19.45
C TYR A 150 5.25 -7.27 20.67
N THR A 151 5.22 -8.52 21.13
CA THR A 151 6.12 -9.05 22.17
C THR A 151 7.58 -9.07 21.74
N GLU A 152 7.86 -9.39 20.48
CA GLU A 152 9.21 -9.42 19.93
C GLU A 152 9.76 -8.02 19.68
N ILE A 153 8.93 -7.10 19.16
CA ILE A 153 9.29 -5.68 19.06
C ILE A 153 9.56 -5.11 20.46
N ALA A 154 8.70 -5.40 21.44
CA ALA A 154 8.89 -4.97 22.82
C ALA A 154 10.25 -5.42 23.38
N ARG A 155 10.64 -6.68 23.13
CA ARG A 155 11.93 -7.24 23.53
C ARG A 155 13.10 -6.55 22.80
N GLN A 156 13.02 -6.44 21.47
CA GLN A 156 14.05 -5.83 20.62
C GLN A 156 14.34 -4.38 21.04
N PHE A 157 13.30 -3.60 21.34
CA PHE A 157 13.41 -2.20 21.71
C PHE A 157 13.47 -1.98 23.24
N ASN A 158 13.58 -3.05 24.03
CA ASN A 158 13.61 -3.05 25.48
C ASN A 158 12.54 -2.16 26.12
N MET A 159 11.28 -2.36 25.71
CA MET A 159 10.12 -1.61 26.19
C MET A 159 8.95 -2.52 26.50
N ARG A 160 7.96 -2.01 27.25
CA ARG A 160 6.71 -2.75 27.51
C ARG A 160 5.87 -2.81 26.22
N VAL A 161 5.17 -3.92 26.00
CA VAL A 161 4.24 -4.09 24.86
C VAL A 161 3.22 -2.94 24.79
N GLY A 162 2.65 -2.55 25.93
CA GLY A 162 1.72 -1.40 26.00
C GLY A 162 2.35 -0.05 25.65
N SER A 163 3.68 0.06 25.65
CA SER A 163 4.40 1.28 25.25
C SER A 163 4.59 1.39 23.73
N ILE A 164 4.35 0.33 22.95
CA ILE A 164 4.56 0.34 21.49
C ILE A 164 3.62 1.32 20.82
N GLY A 165 2.33 1.31 21.14
CA GLY A 165 1.34 2.22 20.55
C GLY A 165 1.68 3.71 20.75
N PRO A 166 1.87 4.17 22.00
CA PRO A 166 2.28 5.55 22.27
C PRO A 166 3.64 5.92 21.65
N THR A 167 4.59 4.99 21.60
CA THR A 167 5.91 5.26 21.00
C THR A 167 5.83 5.35 19.48
N ARG A 168 5.05 4.49 18.84
CA ARG A 168 4.72 4.54 17.41
C ARG A 168 4.07 5.88 17.06
N ALA A 169 3.07 6.33 17.82
CA ALA A 169 2.41 7.61 17.59
C ALA A 169 3.40 8.78 17.66
N ARG A 170 4.27 8.82 18.67
CA ARG A 170 5.32 9.85 18.78
C ARG A 170 6.32 9.82 17.62
N CYS A 171 6.74 8.64 17.18
CA CYS A 171 7.68 8.50 16.06
C CYS A 171 7.06 8.91 14.72
N LEU A 172 5.77 8.61 14.50
CA LEU A 172 5.04 9.10 13.33
C LEU A 172 4.88 10.62 13.35
N GLU A 173 4.64 11.20 14.52
CA GLU A 173 4.50 12.66 14.62
C GLU A 173 5.84 13.39 14.41
N LYS A 174 6.94 12.81 14.87
CA LYS A 174 8.29 13.28 14.50
C LYS A 174 8.54 13.20 13.00
N LEU A 175 8.19 12.08 12.36
CA LEU A 175 8.35 11.92 10.92
C LEU A 175 7.53 12.97 10.17
N LYS A 176 6.29 13.21 10.61
CA LYS A 176 5.43 14.24 10.04
C LYS A 176 6.04 15.64 10.15
N HIS A 177 6.62 16.01 11.30
CA HIS A 177 7.32 17.29 11.45
C HIS A 177 8.53 17.40 10.49
N ILE A 178 9.35 16.36 10.40
CA ILE A 178 10.49 16.32 9.47
C ILE A 178 10.02 16.48 8.02
N LEU A 179 8.91 15.83 7.64
CA LEU A 179 8.35 15.96 6.30
C LEU A 179 7.79 17.37 6.03
N GLN A 180 7.27 18.05 7.05
CA GLN A 180 6.83 19.45 6.97
C GLN A 180 7.99 20.44 6.85
N ASP A 181 9.18 20.08 7.32
CA ASP A 181 10.39 20.92 7.18
C ASP A 181 11.12 20.67 5.84
N ILE A 182 10.91 19.51 5.21
CA ILE A 182 11.50 19.13 3.92
C ILE A 182 10.62 19.59 2.73
N THR A 183 9.31 19.79 2.95
CA THR A 183 8.32 20.21 1.95
C THR A 183 8.02 21.69 2.05
#